data_AF-A0AAV8BZC9-F1
#
_entry.id   AF-A0AAV8BZC9-F1
#
_cell.length_a   1.000
_cell.length_b   1.000
_cell.length_c   1.000
_cell.angle_alpha   90.00
_cell.angle_beta   90.00
_cell.angle_gamma   90.00
#
_symmetry.space_group_name_H-M   'P 1'
#
loop_
_entity.id
_entity.type
_entity.pdbx_description
1 polymer ?
#
loop_
_entity_poly.entity_id
_entity_poly.type
_entity_poly.pdbx_seq_one_letter_code
_entity_poly.pdbx_strand_id
1 'polypeptide(L)'
;MGTNMYPSSSLLGQNKDSAISELPVDELIEKADGFAGVFLEHKYEIVKKLQERKHTCGMTGDGVNDAPALKKADIGIAVADATDAARSASDIVLTEPGLSVIISAVLTSCAIFQRMKNYTC
;
A
#
# COMPACT_ATOMS: atom_id res chain seq x y z
N MET A 1 -10.41 13.92 -0.54
CA MET A 1 -10.11 13.34 -1.87
C MET A 1 -8.79 13.94 -2.30
N GLY A 2 -7.77 13.10 -2.52
CA GLY A 2 -6.44 13.54 -2.92
C GLY A 2 -6.44 14.13 -4.33
N THR A 3 -5.72 15.22 -4.53
CA THR A 3 -5.61 15.93 -5.81
C THR A 3 -4.27 15.68 -6.50
N ASN A 4 -3.33 15.00 -5.84
CA ASN A 4 -1.98 14.78 -6.34
C ASN A 4 -1.85 13.37 -6.94
N MET A 5 -2.45 13.17 -8.12
CA MET A 5 -2.28 11.95 -8.91
C MET A 5 -1.12 12.11 -9.90
N TYR A 6 -0.18 11.18 -9.89
CA TYR A 6 0.95 11.16 -10.81
C TYR A 6 0.91 9.93 -11.73
N PRO A 7 1.28 10.05 -13.02
CA PRO A 7 1.46 8.88 -13.87
C PRO A 7 2.68 8.08 -13.40
N SER A 8 2.66 6.77 -13.63
CA SER A 8 3.79 5.90 -13.31
C SER A 8 5.10 6.32 -14.00
N SER A 9 5.03 7.04 -15.13
CA SER A 9 6.20 7.62 -15.81
C SER A 9 6.98 8.62 -14.95
N SER A 10 6.34 9.26 -13.97
CA SER A 10 7.00 10.17 -13.02
C SER A 10 7.90 9.42 -12.03
N LEU A 11 7.70 8.10 -11.85
CA LEU A 11 8.56 7.26 -11.01
C LEU A 11 9.85 6.84 -11.73
N LEU A 12 9.82 6.69 -13.07
CA LEU A 12 10.99 6.29 -13.88
C LEU A 12 11.84 7.46 -14.39
N GLY A 13 11.49 8.71 -14.05
CA GLY A 13 12.24 9.90 -14.49
C GLY A 13 12.22 10.15 -16.00
N GLN A 14 11.27 9.56 -16.75
CA GLN A 14 11.27 9.60 -18.22
C GLN A 14 10.39 10.69 -18.87
N ASN A 15 9.78 11.62 -18.12
CA ASN A 15 9.15 12.79 -18.73
C ASN A 15 9.51 14.10 -18.02
N LYS A 16 10.08 15.02 -18.81
CA LYS A 16 10.41 16.41 -18.52
C LYS A 16 9.13 17.25 -18.47
N ASP A 17 8.39 17.18 -17.38
CA ASP A 17 7.47 18.26 -17.04
C ASP A 17 8.24 19.27 -16.17
N SER A 18 8.48 20.46 -16.73
CA SER A 18 9.38 21.52 -16.25
C SER A 18 9.06 22.10 -14.87
N ALA A 19 8.08 21.55 -14.14
CA ALA A 19 7.71 21.91 -12.77
C ALA A 19 7.91 20.78 -11.75
N ILE A 20 8.15 19.53 -12.19
CA ILE A 20 8.29 18.33 -11.34
C ILE A 20 9.77 17.89 -11.23
N SER A 21 10.67 18.59 -11.92
CA SER A 21 12.08 18.20 -12.12
C SER A 21 13.03 18.36 -10.92
N GLU A 22 12.56 18.69 -9.71
CA GLU A 22 13.44 19.00 -8.57
C GLU A 22 13.25 18.13 -7.33
N LEU A 23 12.22 17.27 -7.26
CA LEU A 23 12.00 16.43 -6.08
C LEU A 23 12.50 15.00 -6.32
N PRO A 24 13.30 14.42 -5.40
CA PRO A 24 13.68 13.01 -5.49
C PRO A 24 12.43 12.13 -5.49
N VAL A 25 12.44 11.05 -6.27
CA VAL A 25 11.30 10.13 -6.47
C VAL A 25 10.66 9.69 -5.15
N ASP A 26 11.48 9.57 -4.12
CA ASP A 26 11.06 9.15 -2.79
C ASP A 26 10.20 10.21 -2.07
N GLU A 27 10.46 11.51 -2.27
CA GLU A 27 9.57 12.58 -1.79
C GLU A 27 8.28 12.66 -2.60
N LEU A 28 8.36 12.35 -3.89
CA LEU A 28 7.18 12.30 -4.75
C LEU A 28 6.24 11.18 -4.32
N ILE A 29 6.78 10.01 -3.93
CA ILE A 29 6.00 8.90 -3.37
C ILE A 29 5.29 9.27 -2.08
N GLU A 30 5.93 10.05 -1.19
CA GLU A 30 5.28 10.49 0.06
C GLU A 30 4.20 11.55 -0.15
N LYS A 31 4.36 12.43 -1.14
CA LYS A 31 3.40 13.52 -1.41
C LYS A 31 2.28 13.10 -2.38
N ALA A 32 2.45 11.98 -3.08
CA ALA A 32 1.47 11.46 -4.02
C ALA A 32 0.27 10.86 -3.29
N ASP A 33 -0.92 11.27 -3.71
CA ASP A 33 -2.18 10.66 -3.26
C ASP A 33 -2.51 9.40 -4.08
N GLY A 34 -1.93 9.26 -5.27
CA GLY A 34 -2.16 8.10 -6.11
C GLY A 34 -1.29 8.05 -7.36
N PHE A 35 -1.11 6.83 -7.87
CA PHE A 35 -0.37 6.57 -9.10
C PHE A 35 -1.26 5.89 -10.15
N ALA A 36 -1.21 6.40 -11.38
CA ALA A 36 -1.97 5.84 -12.50
C ALA A 36 -1.07 5.05 -13.46
N GLY A 37 -1.60 3.96 -14.05
CA GLY A 37 -0.88 3.15 -15.04
C GLY A 37 0.34 2.42 -14.47
N VAL A 38 0.22 1.90 -13.25
CA VAL A 38 1.34 1.29 -12.49
C VAL A 38 1.52 -0.17 -12.89
N PHE A 39 2.75 -0.54 -13.25
CA PHE A 39 3.14 -1.93 -13.51
C PHE A 39 3.50 -2.66 -12.21
N LEU A 40 3.63 -3.98 -12.30
CA LEU A 40 3.85 -4.87 -11.17
C LEU A 40 5.15 -4.54 -10.42
N GLU A 41 6.21 -4.24 -11.16
CA GLU A 41 7.53 -3.86 -10.65
C GLU A 41 7.46 -2.56 -9.84
N HIS A 42 6.66 -1.60 -10.31
CA HIS A 42 6.51 -0.30 -9.64
C HIS A 42 5.77 -0.42 -8.31
N LYS A 43 4.75 -1.28 -8.21
CA LYS A 43 4.05 -1.52 -6.93
C LYS A 43 5.02 -2.01 -5.86
N TYR A 44 5.89 -2.95 -6.22
CA TYR A 44 6.92 -3.47 -5.33
C TYR A 44 7.94 -2.39 -4.92
N GLU A 45 8.38 -1.57 -5.87
CA GLU A 45 9.35 -0.50 -5.60
C GLU A 45 8.76 0.59 -4.68
N ILE A 46 7.50 0.99 -4.88
CA ILE A 46 6.79 1.95 -4.03
C ILE A 46 6.75 1.45 -2.58
N VAL A 47 6.34 0.19 -2.37
CA VAL A 47 6.29 -0.41 -1.03
C VAL A 47 7.68 -0.44 -0.40
N LYS A 48 8.71 -0.85 -1.15
CA LYS A 48 10.10 -0.90 -0.66
C LYS A 48 10.60 0.48 -0.22
N LYS A 49 10.36 1.52 -1.03
CA LYS A 49 10.78 2.89 -0.75
C LYS A 49 10.07 3.48 0.47
N LEU A 50 8.76 3.25 0.59
CA LEU A 50 8.00 3.68 1.77
C LEU A 50 8.51 2.98 3.05
N GLN A 51 8.83 1.69 2.97
CA GLN A 51 9.43 0.94 4.08
C GLN A 51 10.84 1.47 4.45
N GLU A 52 11.68 1.81 3.47
CA GLU A 52 13.01 2.40 3.71
C GLU A 52 12.92 3.74 4.47
N ARG A 53 11.83 4.49 4.27
CA ARG A 53 11.51 5.71 5.01
C ARG A 53 10.82 5.48 6.36
N LYS A 54 10.74 4.23 6.80
CA LYS A 54 10.12 3.79 8.07
C LYS A 54 8.61 3.99 8.15
N HIS A 55 7.93 4.08 7.00
CA HIS A 55 6.47 4.03 6.96
C HIS A 55 5.99 2.58 7.07
N THR A 56 4.96 2.34 7.87
CA THR A 56 4.26 1.06 7.90
C THR A 56 3.35 0.96 6.67
N CYS A 57 3.63 -0.01 5.81
CA CYS A 57 2.96 -0.15 4.53
C CYS A 57 1.94 -1.28 4.57
N GLY A 58 0.67 -0.94 4.36
CA GLY A 58 -0.39 -1.91 4.05
C GLY A 58 -0.62 -1.97 2.55
N MET A 59 -0.56 -3.17 1.96
CA MET A 59 -0.86 -3.39 0.54
C MET A 59 -2.16 -4.17 0.41
N THR A 60 -3.01 -3.79 -0.54
CA THR A 60 -4.21 -4.56 -0.88
C THR A 60 -4.18 -5.00 -2.35
N GLY A 61 -4.70 -6.18 -2.62
CA GLY A 61 -4.73 -6.76 -3.95
C GLY A 61 -5.68 -7.96 -4.05
N ASP A 62 -5.97 -8.34 -5.27
CA ASP A 62 -6.91 -9.39 -5.65
C ASP A 62 -6.24 -10.47 -6.54
N GLY A 63 -5.28 -10.06 -7.36
CA GLY A 63 -4.64 -10.92 -8.34
C GLY A 63 -3.33 -11.57 -7.89
N VAL A 64 -2.96 -12.63 -8.62
CA VAL A 64 -1.65 -13.29 -8.51
C VAL A 64 -0.48 -12.33 -8.73
N ASN A 65 -0.72 -11.27 -9.49
CA ASN A 65 0.24 -10.21 -9.81
C ASN A 65 0.62 -9.38 -8.57
N ASP A 66 -0.30 -9.23 -7.62
CA ASP A 66 -0.06 -8.45 -6.42
C ASP A 66 0.57 -9.26 -5.29
N ALA A 67 0.64 -10.59 -5.42
CA ALA A 67 1.20 -11.48 -4.40
C ALA A 67 2.62 -11.10 -3.94
N PRO A 68 3.58 -10.72 -4.82
CA PRO A 68 4.90 -10.28 -4.38
C PRO A 68 4.87 -8.97 -3.58
N ALA A 69 3.99 -8.03 -3.95
CA ALA A 69 3.84 -6.76 -3.25
C ALA A 69 3.11 -6.93 -1.91
N LEU A 70 2.07 -7.76 -1.87
CA LEU A 70 1.35 -8.15 -0.66
C LEU A 70 2.29 -8.75 0.38
N LYS A 71 3.17 -9.66 -0.05
CA LYS A 71 4.13 -10.33 0.83
C LYS A 71 5.31 -9.43 1.25
N LYS A 72 5.60 -8.38 0.48
CA LYS A 72 6.65 -7.43 0.80
C LYS A 72 6.20 -6.38 1.81
N ALA A 73 4.93 -5.99 1.74
CA ALA A 73 4.31 -5.04 2.66
C ALA A 73 4.37 -5.54 4.11
N ASP A 74 4.24 -4.61 5.06
CA ASP A 74 4.18 -4.96 6.48
C ASP A 74 2.88 -5.69 6.82
N ILE A 75 1.81 -5.37 6.07
CA ILE A 75 0.51 -6.04 6.15
C ILE A 75 -0.04 -6.21 4.73
N GLY A 76 -0.21 -7.46 4.29
CA GLY A 76 -0.90 -7.81 3.05
C GLY A 76 -2.39 -8.06 3.28
N ILE A 77 -3.26 -7.42 2.48
CA ILE A 77 -4.71 -7.52 2.59
C ILE A 77 -5.32 -8.02 1.28
N ALA A 78 -5.80 -9.25 1.24
CA ALA A 78 -6.57 -9.77 0.12
C ALA A 78 -8.04 -9.38 0.24
N VAL A 79 -8.63 -8.94 -0.88
CA VAL A 79 -10.07 -8.65 -0.95
C VAL A 79 -10.90 -9.95 -0.99
N ALA A 80 -12.21 -9.84 -0.73
CA ALA A 80 -13.11 -10.99 -0.68
C ALA A 80 -13.09 -11.84 -1.96
N ASP A 81 -13.04 -11.21 -3.13
CA ASP A 81 -13.00 -11.90 -4.41
C ASP A 81 -11.58 -12.14 -4.95
N ALA A 82 -10.57 -12.07 -4.08
CA ALA A 82 -9.18 -12.31 -4.45
C ALA A 82 -8.93 -13.78 -4.85
N THR A 83 -7.99 -13.96 -5.78
CA THR A 83 -7.45 -15.26 -6.17
C THR A 83 -6.82 -15.99 -4.99
N ASP A 84 -6.83 -17.33 -5.01
CA ASP A 84 -6.26 -18.15 -3.92
C ASP A 84 -4.77 -17.86 -3.70
N ALA A 85 -4.03 -17.49 -4.76
CA ALA A 85 -2.63 -17.09 -4.63
C ALA A 85 -2.47 -15.77 -3.86
N ALA A 86 -3.34 -14.77 -4.10
CA ALA A 86 -3.33 -13.52 -3.37
C ALA A 86 -3.71 -13.73 -1.90
N ARG A 87 -4.73 -14.55 -1.63
CA ARG A 87 -5.14 -14.95 -0.27
C ARG A 87 -4.03 -15.66 0.49
N SER A 88 -3.29 -16.54 -0.18
CA SER A 88 -2.14 -17.24 0.41
C SER A 88 -0.93 -16.32 0.66
N ALA A 89 -0.83 -15.19 -0.03
CA ALA A 89 0.24 -14.23 0.11
C ALA A 89 -0.09 -13.10 1.12
N SER A 90 -1.36 -12.94 1.49
CA SER A 90 -1.85 -11.92 2.42
C SER A 90 -1.90 -12.39 3.87
N ASP A 91 -1.77 -11.46 4.81
CA ASP A 91 -1.94 -11.70 6.25
C ASP A 91 -3.42 -11.62 6.68
N ILE A 92 -4.22 -10.81 5.97
CA ILE A 92 -5.64 -10.59 6.23
C ILE A 92 -6.41 -10.85 4.93
N VAL A 93 -7.51 -11.60 5.03
CA VAL A 93 -8.47 -11.79 3.93
C VAL A 93 -9.79 -11.15 4.34
N LEU A 94 -10.28 -10.20 3.55
CA LEU A 94 -11.58 -9.58 3.76
C LEU A 94 -12.67 -10.57 3.39
N THR A 95 -13.68 -10.73 4.25
CA THR A 95 -14.84 -11.60 3.97
C THR A 95 -15.97 -10.87 3.24
N GLU A 96 -15.92 -9.54 3.24
CA GLU A 96 -16.90 -8.67 2.59
C GLU A 96 -16.19 -7.75 1.58
N PRO A 97 -16.85 -7.43 0.45
CA PRO A 97 -16.32 -6.47 -0.50
C PRO A 97 -16.33 -5.05 0.08
N GLY A 98 -15.29 -4.27 -0.21
CA GLY A 98 -15.21 -2.86 0.15
C GLY A 98 -14.01 -2.51 1.04
N LEU A 99 -13.46 -1.33 0.81
CA LEU A 99 -12.27 -0.85 1.54
C LEU A 99 -12.60 -0.31 2.94
N SER A 100 -13.88 -0.07 3.25
CA SER A 100 -14.34 0.37 4.57
C SER A 100 -14.01 -0.64 5.68
N VAL A 101 -13.96 -1.93 5.34
CA VAL A 101 -13.61 -3.01 6.27
C VAL A 101 -12.17 -2.84 6.78
N ILE A 102 -11.26 -2.35 5.93
CA ILE A 102 -9.86 -2.09 6.32
C ILE A 102 -9.79 -1.03 7.43
N ILE A 103 -10.58 0.04 7.31
CA ILE A 103 -10.64 1.10 8.34
C ILE A 103 -11.12 0.51 9.67
N SER A 104 -12.16 -0.31 9.63
CA SER A 104 -12.71 -0.98 10.82
C SER A 104 -11.70 -1.95 11.46
N ALA A 105 -10.94 -2.68 10.64
CA ALA A 105 -9.89 -3.58 11.09
C ALA A 105 -8.76 -2.82 11.81
N VAL A 106 -8.32 -1.67 11.26
CA VAL A 106 -7.29 -0.82 11.87
C VAL A 106 -7.76 -0.21 13.20
N LEU A 107 -9.01 0.28 13.26
CA LEU A 107 -9.56 0.83 14.51
C LEU A 107 -9.66 -0.26 15.59
N THR A 108 -10.10 -1.46 15.21
CA THR A 108 -10.23 -2.59 16.13
C THR A 108 -8.88 -3.08 16.63
N SER A 109 -7.87 -3.16 15.75
CA SER A 109 -6.51 -3.56 16.16
C SER A 109 -5.89 -2.57 17.14
N CYS A 110 -6.07 -1.27 16.94
CA CYS A 110 -5.63 -0.23 17.87
C CYS A 110 -6.31 -0.38 19.25
N ALA A 111 -7.62 -0.63 19.28
CA ALA A 111 -8.37 -0.83 20.52
C ALA A 111 -7.90 -2.09 21.27
N ILE A 112 -7.63 -3.19 20.56
CA ILE A 112 -7.08 -4.42 21.15
C ILE A 112 -5.70 -4.16 21.73
N PHE A 113 -4.81 -3.51 20.97
CA PHE A 113 -3.45 -3.21 21.41
C PHE A 113 -3.44 -2.33 22.66
N GLN A 114 -4.29 -1.29 22.72
CA GLN A 114 -4.45 -0.46 23.90
C GLN A 114 -4.89 -1.28 25.13
N ARG A 115 -5.84 -2.20 24.96
CA ARG A 115 -6.27 -3.08 26.06
C ARG A 115 -5.14 -3.99 26.51
N MET A 116 -4.42 -4.64 25.60
CA MET A 116 -3.28 -5.49 25.94
C MET A 116 -2.21 -4.72 26.71
N LYS A 117 -1.88 -3.50 26.27
CA LYS A 117 -0.92 -2.65 26.97
C LYS A 117 -1.38 -2.35 28.40
N ASN A 118 -2.66 -2.00 28.59
CA ASN A 118 -3.21 -1.71 29.91
C ASN A 118 -3.26 -2.94 30.85
N TYR A 119 -3.33 -4.16 30.32
CA TYR A 119 -3.29 -5.39 31.12
C TYR A 119 -1.87 -5.80 31.53
N THR A 120 -0.85 -5.36 30.79
CA THR A 120 0.54 -5.83 30.96
C THR A 120 1.44 -4.80 31.65
N CYS A 121 0.95 -3.57 31.86
CA CYS A 121 1.64 -2.49 32.56
C CYS A 121 1.11 -2.32 34.00
#